data_AF-A0AAJ0DMM5-F1
#
_entry.id   AF-A0AAJ0DMM5-F1
#
_cell.length_a   1.000
_cell.length_b   1.000
_cell.length_c   1.000
_cell.angle_alpha   90.00
_cell.angle_beta   90.00
_cell.angle_gamma   90.00
#
_symmetry.space_group_name_H-M   'P 1'
#
loop_
_entity.id
_entity.type
_entity.pdbx_description
1 polymer ?
#
loop_
_entity_poly.entity_id
_entity_poly.type
_entity_poly.pdbx_seq_one_letter_code
_entity_poly.pdbx_strand_id
1 'polypeptide(L)'
;MDTLTVSIDYSYFTISPQGHENALQMTASRANLTRDVVFNVTAEGVTSVFRRQEHTFFNFTVDIELGFGTSVGDEVGVSNYVNPNQHVDLGIIYQATVSDKGDELEPYFQLRARSINNSTAPDPKIVPIPQELLGRAIRIRISPRNETHNEFFGSSADHVGSEQSLWVFNNALLAGDGATTGGLLGVYATTNDGNGSFNGYVGRWRYEPIGQKVDYSVFVPTSTKRQ
;
A
#
# COMPACT_ATOMS: atom_id res chain seq x y z
N MET A 1 17.76 -23.48 -24.19
CA MET A 1 16.55 -22.92 -23.54
C MET A 1 16.95 -22.67 -22.11
N ASP A 2 17.37 -21.45 -21.79
CA ASP A 2 17.72 -21.09 -20.43
C ASP A 2 16.43 -20.96 -19.61
N THR A 3 16.28 -21.85 -18.63
CA THR A 3 15.28 -21.73 -17.59
C THR A 3 15.63 -20.52 -16.74
N LEU A 4 14.86 -19.44 -16.88
CA LEU A 4 14.84 -18.32 -15.93
C LEU A 4 14.36 -18.85 -14.58
N THR A 5 15.29 -19.23 -13.71
CA THR A 5 15.03 -19.41 -12.28
C THR A 5 14.82 -18.03 -11.68
N VAL A 6 13.56 -17.66 -11.46
CA VAL A 6 13.22 -16.54 -10.58
C VAL A 6 13.52 -16.99 -9.16
N SER A 7 14.67 -16.58 -8.63
CA SER A 7 15.01 -16.79 -7.22
C SER A 7 14.16 -15.84 -6.38
N ILE A 8 13.13 -16.36 -5.71
CA ILE A 8 12.45 -15.62 -4.65
C ILE A 8 13.38 -15.68 -3.44
N ASP A 9 14.03 -14.55 -3.14
CA ASP A 9 14.83 -14.43 -1.93
C ASP A 9 13.89 -14.21 -0.73
N TYR A 10 13.68 -15.28 0.04
CA TYR A 10 12.84 -15.25 1.25
C TYR A 10 13.46 -14.42 2.39
N SER A 11 14.70 -13.91 2.25
CA SER A 11 15.36 -13.10 3.29
C SER A 11 14.68 -11.75 3.55
N TYR A 12 13.83 -11.27 2.63
CA TYR A 12 13.11 -9.99 2.76
C TYR A 12 11.81 -10.09 3.56
N PHE A 13 11.36 -11.30 3.92
CA PHE A 13 10.08 -11.52 4.58
C PHE A 13 10.22 -12.46 5.77
N THR A 14 9.76 -12.02 6.94
CA THR A 14 9.68 -12.87 8.14
C THR A 14 8.26 -12.88 8.68
N ILE A 15 7.71 -14.08 8.87
CA ILE A 15 6.36 -14.24 9.44
C ILE A 15 6.46 -14.22 10.96
N SER A 16 5.70 -13.32 11.59
CA SER A 16 5.58 -13.20 13.06
C SER A 16 6.94 -13.17 13.77
N PRO A 17 7.82 -12.21 13.45
CA PRO A 17 9.10 -12.09 14.13
C PRO A 17 8.88 -11.78 15.63
N GLN A 18 9.92 -12.03 16.42
CA GLN A 18 9.88 -11.75 17.86
C GLN A 18 9.50 -10.28 18.12
N GLY A 19 8.47 -10.06 18.95
CA GLY A 19 7.96 -8.72 19.27
C GLY A 19 6.82 -8.22 18.36
N HIS A 20 6.57 -8.88 17.22
CA HIS A 20 5.52 -8.50 16.26
C HIS A 20 4.68 -9.72 15.84
N GLU A 21 4.02 -10.35 16.81
CA GLU A 21 3.17 -11.51 16.58
C GLU A 21 2.03 -11.21 15.59
N ASN A 22 1.72 -12.14 14.70
CA ASN A 22 0.68 -12.00 13.66
C ASN A 22 0.92 -10.87 12.64
N ALA A 23 2.16 -10.38 12.54
CA ALA A 23 2.59 -9.45 11.50
C ALA A 23 3.51 -10.14 10.48
N LEU A 24 3.52 -9.62 9.26
CA LEU A 24 4.55 -9.87 8.27
C LEU A 24 5.60 -8.76 8.39
N GLN A 25 6.84 -9.14 8.69
CA GLN A 25 7.99 -8.24 8.55
C GLN A 25 8.39 -8.15 7.09
N MET A 26 8.66 -6.94 6.63
CA MET A 26 9.10 -6.62 5.28
C MET A 26 10.38 -5.80 5.36
N THR A 27 11.49 -6.36 4.88
CA THR A 27 12.77 -5.65 4.75
C THR A 27 12.68 -4.72 3.54
N ALA A 28 12.75 -3.41 3.76
CA ALA A 28 12.51 -2.42 2.72
C ALA A 28 13.52 -2.51 1.56
N SER A 29 13.01 -2.44 0.33
CA SER A 29 13.84 -2.33 -0.87
C SER A 29 14.21 -0.87 -1.12
N ARG A 30 15.38 -0.64 -1.75
CA ARG A 30 15.74 0.70 -2.23
C ARG A 30 14.68 1.28 -3.17
N ALA A 31 14.30 0.49 -4.17
CA ALA A 31 13.31 0.88 -5.16
C ALA A 31 11.89 0.84 -4.60
N ASN A 32 11.09 1.84 -5.00
CA ASN A 32 9.65 1.88 -4.78
C ASN A 32 8.88 1.17 -5.93
N LEU A 33 7.55 1.21 -5.89
CA LEU A 33 6.68 0.54 -6.88
C LEU A 33 6.86 1.05 -8.32
N THR A 34 7.25 2.31 -8.49
CA THR A 34 7.54 2.91 -9.81
C THR A 34 8.89 2.47 -10.35
N ARG A 35 9.87 2.24 -9.45
CA ARG A 35 11.29 2.02 -9.76
C ARG A 35 11.94 3.27 -10.35
N ASP A 36 13.26 3.34 -10.24
CA ASP A 36 14.06 4.40 -10.84
C ASP A 36 14.68 3.96 -12.18
N VAL A 37 15.30 4.90 -12.88
CA VAL A 37 15.88 4.66 -14.21
C VAL A 37 17.09 3.73 -14.20
N VAL A 38 17.71 3.52 -13.03
CA VAL A 38 18.87 2.65 -12.86
C VAL A 38 18.52 1.28 -12.26
N PHE A 39 17.23 1.01 -12.01
CA PHE A 39 16.76 -0.22 -11.39
C PHE A 39 17.20 -1.48 -12.15
N ASN A 40 18.01 -2.32 -11.51
CA ASN A 40 18.49 -3.56 -12.08
C ASN A 40 17.55 -4.73 -11.75
N VAL A 41 16.66 -5.06 -12.68
CA VAL A 41 15.67 -6.15 -12.54
C VAL A 41 16.27 -7.54 -12.25
N THR A 42 17.57 -7.75 -12.46
CA THR A 42 18.24 -9.04 -12.22
C THR A 42 18.89 -9.14 -10.84
N ALA A 43 19.12 -8.01 -10.17
CA ALA A 43 19.82 -7.94 -8.89
C ALA A 43 19.00 -7.26 -7.78
N GLU A 44 18.02 -6.45 -8.14
CA GLU A 44 17.16 -5.71 -7.22
C GLU A 44 15.74 -6.24 -7.26
N GLY A 45 15.09 -6.18 -6.10
CA GLY A 45 13.67 -6.47 -5.93
C GLY A 45 12.89 -5.24 -5.50
N VAL A 46 11.56 -5.35 -5.58
CA VAL A 46 10.64 -4.43 -4.92
C VAL A 46 9.96 -5.20 -3.80
N THR A 47 10.16 -4.79 -2.55
CA THR A 47 9.58 -5.46 -1.39
C THR A 47 8.08 -5.16 -1.33
N SER A 48 7.27 -6.08 -1.84
CA SER A 48 5.83 -5.93 -1.93
C SER A 48 5.10 -7.27 -1.91
N VAL A 49 3.89 -7.28 -1.36
CA VAL A 49 3.02 -8.46 -1.31
C VAL A 49 1.61 -8.06 -1.71
N PHE A 50 1.07 -8.76 -2.70
CA PHE A 50 -0.20 -8.41 -3.32
C PHE A 50 -1.14 -9.62 -3.43
N ARG A 51 -2.44 -9.33 -3.45
CA ARG A 51 -3.51 -10.25 -3.85
C ARG A 51 -4.31 -9.66 -5.01
N ARG A 52 -5.05 -10.50 -5.72
CA ARG A 52 -5.95 -10.06 -6.79
C ARG A 52 -7.14 -9.28 -6.23
N GLN A 53 -7.52 -8.19 -6.90
CA GLN A 53 -8.85 -7.60 -6.76
C GLN A 53 -9.84 -8.47 -7.54
N GLU A 54 -10.74 -9.14 -6.82
CA GLU A 54 -11.64 -10.15 -7.41
C GLU A 54 -13.09 -9.68 -7.52
N HIS A 55 -13.42 -8.51 -6.95
CA HIS A 55 -14.77 -7.97 -6.87
C HIS A 55 -14.78 -6.48 -7.24
N THR A 56 -15.89 -6.00 -7.82
CA THR A 56 -16.12 -4.55 -8.00
C THR A 56 -16.31 -3.84 -6.66
N PHE A 57 -16.99 -4.48 -5.70
CA PHE A 57 -17.24 -3.97 -4.35
C PHE A 57 -16.55 -4.88 -3.34
N PHE A 58 -15.64 -4.31 -2.54
CA PHE A 58 -14.83 -5.04 -1.58
C PHE A 58 -14.38 -4.14 -0.42
N ASN A 59 -13.88 -4.76 0.65
CA ASN A 59 -13.02 -4.09 1.62
C ASN A 59 -11.68 -4.82 1.67
N PHE A 60 -10.59 -4.10 1.49
CA PHE A 60 -9.26 -4.62 1.77
C PHE A 60 -8.66 -3.83 2.93
N THR A 61 -8.26 -4.50 4.01
CA THR A 61 -7.69 -3.87 5.20
C THR A 61 -6.37 -4.49 5.59
N VAL A 62 -5.46 -3.65 6.08
CA VAL A 62 -4.21 -4.03 6.74
C VAL A 62 -3.95 -3.10 7.93
N ASP A 63 -3.18 -3.58 8.90
CA ASP A 63 -2.65 -2.75 9.98
C ASP A 63 -1.15 -2.54 9.73
N ILE A 64 -0.70 -1.29 9.60
CA ILE A 64 0.72 -0.95 9.44
C ILE A 64 1.24 -0.41 10.76
N GLU A 65 2.25 -1.06 11.35
CA GLU A 65 2.86 -0.57 12.59
C GLU A 65 3.67 0.71 12.34
N LEU A 66 3.63 1.63 13.29
CA LEU A 66 4.47 2.83 13.28
C LEU A 66 5.82 2.54 13.95
N GLY A 67 6.77 3.47 13.81
CA GLY A 67 8.10 3.41 14.43
C GLY A 67 9.16 2.67 13.60
N PHE A 68 8.87 2.35 12.33
CA PHE A 68 9.83 1.69 11.44
C PHE A 68 10.85 2.65 10.79
N GLY A 69 10.53 3.95 10.73
CA GLY A 69 11.35 4.93 10.04
C GLY A 69 12.70 5.15 10.70
N THR A 70 13.77 4.93 9.95
CA THR A 70 15.16 5.15 10.37
C THR A 70 15.82 6.31 9.64
N SER A 71 15.22 6.77 8.54
CA SER A 71 15.68 7.87 7.71
C SER A 71 14.52 8.58 7.01
N VAL A 72 14.77 9.80 6.54
CA VAL A 72 13.82 10.53 5.70
C VAL A 72 13.57 9.74 4.41
N GLY A 73 12.31 9.54 4.06
CA GLY A 73 11.92 8.79 2.87
C GLY A 73 11.53 7.34 3.10
N ASP A 74 11.83 6.78 4.29
CA ASP A 74 11.41 5.43 4.66
C ASP A 74 9.88 5.34 4.64
N GLU A 75 9.35 4.39 3.87
CA GLU A 75 7.93 4.30 3.55
C GLU A 75 7.41 2.86 3.61
N VAL A 76 6.30 2.66 4.32
CA VAL A 76 5.46 1.45 4.22
C VAL A 76 4.07 1.89 3.81
N GLY A 77 3.50 1.26 2.78
CA GLY A 77 2.24 1.73 2.21
C GLY A 77 1.34 0.63 1.69
N VAL A 78 0.10 1.02 1.40
CA VAL A 78 -0.92 0.18 0.76
C VAL A 78 -1.15 0.70 -0.66
N SER A 79 -1.25 -0.21 -1.62
CA SER A 79 -1.42 0.15 -3.03
C SER A 79 -2.57 -0.62 -3.68
N ASN A 80 -3.30 0.08 -4.55
CA ASN A 80 -4.03 -0.52 -5.66
C ASN A 80 -3.15 -0.43 -6.91
N TYR A 81 -2.60 -1.57 -7.32
CA TYR A 81 -1.48 -1.69 -8.25
C TYR A 81 -1.89 -2.48 -9.49
N VAL A 82 -1.46 -2.02 -10.67
CA VAL A 82 -1.55 -2.80 -11.91
C VAL A 82 -0.15 -3.13 -12.44
N ASN A 83 0.71 -2.11 -12.53
CA ASN A 83 2.09 -2.21 -13.01
C ASN A 83 2.88 -0.97 -12.51
N PRO A 84 4.21 -0.88 -12.75
CA PRO A 84 5.03 0.25 -12.29
C PRO A 84 4.63 1.63 -12.87
N ASN A 85 3.77 1.67 -13.89
CA ASN A 85 3.26 2.91 -14.49
C ASN A 85 1.79 3.19 -14.12
N GLN A 86 1.15 2.30 -13.36
CA GLN A 86 -0.27 2.37 -13.01
C GLN A 86 -0.50 1.83 -11.60
N HIS A 87 -0.51 2.73 -10.64
CA HIS A 87 -0.77 2.40 -9.24
C HIS A 87 -1.25 3.64 -8.47
N VAL A 88 -2.04 3.41 -7.44
CA VAL A 88 -2.48 4.45 -6.49
C VAL A 88 -2.15 3.97 -5.09
N ASP A 89 -1.40 4.78 -4.35
CA ASP A 89 -0.78 4.40 -3.10
C ASP A 89 -1.13 5.38 -1.98
N LEU A 90 -1.36 4.83 -0.79
CA LEU A 90 -1.32 5.53 0.48
C LEU A 90 -0.13 4.97 1.28
N GLY A 91 0.94 5.74 1.36
CA GLY A 91 2.13 5.45 2.17
C GLY A 91 2.09 6.12 3.53
N ILE A 92 2.74 5.50 4.52
CA ILE A 92 3.23 6.16 5.73
C ILE A 92 4.71 6.41 5.48
N ILE A 93 5.10 7.68 5.30
CA ILE A 93 6.48 8.10 5.01
C ILE A 93 7.06 8.88 6.20
N TYR A 94 8.33 8.65 6.52
CA TYR A 94 9.01 9.43 7.54
C TYR A 94 9.68 10.68 6.97
N GLN A 95 9.49 11.81 7.65
CA GLN A 95 10.06 13.12 7.31
C GLN A 95 10.80 13.71 8.51
N ALA A 96 11.83 14.51 8.25
CA ALA A 96 12.50 15.26 9.29
C ALA A 96 11.64 16.46 9.70
N THR A 97 11.36 16.60 10.99
CA THR A 97 10.76 17.78 11.57
C THR A 97 11.82 18.60 12.28
N VAL A 98 11.83 19.91 12.00
CA VAL A 98 12.71 20.84 12.69
C VAL A 98 12.11 21.10 14.06
N SER A 99 12.71 20.51 15.10
CA SER A 99 12.34 20.80 16.49
C SER A 99 13.45 21.58 17.20
N ASP A 100 13.09 22.33 18.24
CA ASP A 100 14.06 23.03 19.10
C ASP A 100 15.04 22.07 19.81
N LYS A 101 14.80 20.76 19.76
CA LYS A 101 15.60 19.70 20.39
C LYS A 101 16.44 18.88 19.40
N GLY A 102 16.41 19.23 18.11
CA GLY A 102 17.09 18.51 17.03
C GLY A 102 16.11 17.96 15.97
N ASP A 103 16.66 17.36 14.91
CA ASP A 103 15.85 16.74 13.85
C ASP A 103 15.20 15.45 14.39
N GLU A 104 13.88 15.42 14.43
CA GLU A 104 13.09 14.22 14.77
C GLU A 104 12.46 13.65 13.50
N LEU A 105 12.28 12.33 13.43
CA LEU A 105 11.59 11.68 12.32
C LEU A 105 10.13 11.45 12.69
N GLU A 106 9.22 12.07 11.95
CA GLU A 106 7.78 11.93 12.16
C GLU A 106 7.10 11.28 10.96
N PRO A 107 6.05 10.45 11.19
CA PRO A 107 5.30 9.82 10.12
C PRO A 107 4.25 10.76 9.52
N TYR A 108 4.18 10.78 8.20
CA TYR A 108 3.20 11.50 7.39
C TYR A 108 2.49 10.53 6.44
N PHE A 109 1.28 10.89 6.00
CA PHE A 109 0.69 10.20 4.86
C PHE A 109 1.28 10.73 3.56
N GLN A 110 1.66 9.81 2.67
CA GLN A 110 2.01 10.08 1.28
C GLN A 110 0.92 9.54 0.35
N LEU A 111 0.27 10.45 -0.37
CA LEU A 111 -0.73 10.14 -1.39
C LEU A 111 -0.05 10.21 -2.75
N ARG A 112 0.00 9.11 -3.48
CA ARG A 112 0.65 9.04 -4.80
C ARG A 112 -0.24 8.31 -5.79
N ALA A 113 -0.35 8.85 -6.99
CA ALA A 113 -0.94 8.16 -8.12
C ALA A 113 0.03 8.21 -9.30
N ARG A 114 0.14 7.09 -10.01
CA ARG A 114 0.81 7.00 -11.29
C ARG A 114 -0.15 6.37 -12.28
N SER A 115 -0.23 6.94 -13.47
CA SER A 115 -1.08 6.44 -14.55
C SER A 115 -0.41 6.68 -15.87
N ILE A 116 -0.61 5.81 -16.87
CA ILE A 116 -0.15 6.09 -18.23
C ILE A 116 -0.85 7.33 -18.82
N ASN A 117 -2.02 7.67 -18.30
CA ASN A 117 -2.73 8.91 -18.62
C ASN A 117 -2.27 10.00 -17.65
N ASN A 118 -1.00 10.40 -17.74
CA ASN A 118 -0.35 11.33 -16.80
C ASN A 118 -1.14 12.65 -16.58
N SER A 119 -1.91 13.12 -17.57
CA SER A 119 -2.76 14.31 -17.45
C SER A 119 -3.90 14.18 -16.42
N THR A 120 -4.17 12.97 -15.94
CA THR A 120 -5.23 12.67 -14.97
C THR A 120 -4.71 12.32 -13.57
N ALA A 121 -3.41 12.02 -13.43
CA ALA A 121 -2.83 11.67 -12.14
C ALA A 121 -2.62 12.94 -11.29
N PRO A 122 -3.15 13.01 -10.06
CA PRO A 122 -2.88 14.14 -9.17
C PRO A 122 -1.41 14.15 -8.73
N ASP A 123 -0.87 15.35 -8.50
CA ASP A 123 0.45 15.52 -7.91
C ASP A 123 0.53 14.81 -6.55
N PRO A 124 1.68 14.18 -6.22
CA PRO A 124 1.87 13.56 -4.92
C PRO A 124 1.69 14.58 -3.78
N LYS A 125 1.05 14.13 -2.70
CA LYS A 125 0.83 14.97 -1.51
C LYS A 125 1.38 14.29 -0.27
N ILE A 126 2.06 15.05 0.57
CA ILE A 126 2.45 14.63 1.91
C ILE A 126 1.62 15.44 2.89
N VAL A 127 0.89 14.77 3.77
CA VAL A 127 0.00 15.41 4.76
C VAL A 127 0.23 14.81 6.14
N PRO A 128 0.10 15.60 7.23
CA PRO A 128 0.22 15.07 8.58
C PRO A 128 -0.78 13.94 8.83
N ILE A 129 -0.36 12.94 9.60
CA ILE A 129 -1.28 11.92 10.10
C ILE A 129 -2.11 12.56 11.23
N PRO A 130 -3.46 12.52 11.16
CA PRO A 130 -4.31 13.02 12.24
C PRO A 130 -3.97 12.33 13.57
N GLN A 131 -3.93 13.11 14.64
CA GLN A 131 -3.46 12.64 15.95
C GLN A 131 -4.27 11.44 16.47
N GLU A 132 -5.55 11.40 16.17
CA GLU A 132 -6.48 10.33 16.51
C GLU A 132 -6.24 9.00 15.78
N LEU A 133 -5.45 9.02 14.70
CA LEU A 133 -4.99 7.80 14.02
C LEU A 133 -3.68 7.27 14.59
N LEU A 134 -2.91 8.12 15.28
CA LEU A 134 -1.63 7.73 15.88
C LEU A 134 -1.85 6.70 17.00
N GLY A 135 -0.88 5.81 17.14
CA GLY A 135 -0.87 4.68 18.04
C GLY A 135 0.31 3.77 17.73
N ARG A 136 0.21 2.49 18.08
CA ARG A 136 1.17 1.45 17.67
C ARG A 136 1.06 1.14 16.19
N ALA A 137 -0.16 1.13 15.64
CA ALA A 137 -0.41 0.84 14.23
C ALA A 137 -1.60 1.61 13.68
N ILE A 138 -1.56 1.89 12.38
CA ILE A 138 -2.66 2.51 11.62
C ILE A 138 -3.32 1.42 10.78
N ARG A 139 -4.62 1.26 10.94
CA ARG A 139 -5.44 0.43 10.05
C ARG A 139 -5.80 1.24 8.82
N ILE A 140 -5.38 0.74 7.66
CA ILE A 140 -5.70 1.31 6.35
C ILE A 140 -6.68 0.39 5.65
N ARG A 141 -7.73 0.98 5.07
CA ARG A 141 -8.71 0.27 4.22
C ARG A 141 -8.76 0.88 2.83
N ILE A 142 -8.78 0.03 1.80
CA ILE A 142 -9.19 0.40 0.45
C ILE A 142 -10.59 -0.14 0.22
N SER A 143 -11.51 0.73 -0.21
CA SER A 143 -12.86 0.31 -0.56
C SER A 143 -13.48 1.15 -1.67
N PRO A 144 -14.29 0.55 -2.55
CA PRO A 144 -15.06 1.26 -3.55
C PRO A 144 -16.12 2.16 -2.92
N ARG A 145 -16.05 3.46 -3.22
CA ARG A 145 -17.10 4.44 -2.90
C ARG A 145 -18.29 4.30 -3.84
N ASN A 146 -17.99 3.95 -5.08
CA ASN A 146 -18.91 3.59 -6.16
C ASN A 146 -18.12 2.83 -7.24
N GLU A 147 -18.75 2.58 -8.39
CA GLU A 147 -18.14 1.80 -9.48
C GLU A 147 -16.91 2.45 -10.11
N THR A 148 -16.80 3.78 -10.03
CA THR A 148 -15.73 4.55 -10.69
C THR A 148 -14.71 5.13 -9.71
N HIS A 149 -14.96 5.06 -8.40
CA HIS A 149 -14.08 5.64 -7.39
C HIS A 149 -13.83 4.66 -6.25
N ASN A 150 -12.56 4.53 -5.91
CA ASN A 150 -12.11 3.91 -4.68
C ASN A 150 -11.73 5.00 -3.67
N GLU A 151 -11.66 4.61 -2.42
CA GLU A 151 -11.34 5.49 -1.30
C GLU A 151 -10.43 4.76 -0.31
N PHE A 152 -9.40 5.46 0.12
CA PHE A 152 -8.58 5.08 1.26
C PHE A 152 -9.20 5.63 2.54
N PHE A 153 -9.24 4.78 3.55
CA PHE A 153 -9.67 5.12 4.89
C PHE A 153 -8.62 4.76 5.93
N GLY A 154 -8.60 5.50 7.03
CA GLY A 154 -7.67 5.33 8.14
C GLY A 154 -8.39 5.23 9.49
N SER A 155 -7.90 4.36 10.38
CA SER A 155 -8.30 4.29 11.78
C SER A 155 -7.10 3.89 12.64
N SER A 156 -7.07 4.26 13.92
CA SER A 156 -6.11 3.66 14.86
C SER A 156 -6.38 2.16 14.98
N ALA A 157 -5.35 1.32 14.95
CA ALA A 157 -5.51 -0.12 15.14
C ALA A 157 -5.76 -0.52 16.60
N ASP A 158 -5.35 0.33 17.55
CA ASP A 158 -5.38 0.05 18.99
C ASP A 158 -6.71 0.42 19.67
N HIS A 159 -7.48 1.33 19.06
CA HIS A 159 -8.73 1.82 19.63
C HIS A 159 -9.88 1.67 18.65
N VAL A 160 -11.08 1.43 19.18
CA VAL A 160 -12.32 1.48 18.40
C VAL A 160 -12.67 2.96 18.19
N GLY A 161 -11.98 3.61 17.26
CA GLY A 161 -12.27 4.96 16.81
C GLY A 161 -13.15 4.99 15.55
N SER A 162 -13.65 6.17 15.18
CA SER A 162 -14.28 6.37 13.88
C SER A 162 -13.22 6.33 12.78
N GLU A 163 -13.44 5.49 11.79
CA GLU A 163 -12.66 5.48 10.57
C GLU A 163 -12.82 6.80 9.80
N GLN A 164 -11.72 7.31 9.24
CA GLN A 164 -11.64 8.58 8.53
C GLN A 164 -11.42 8.37 7.04
N SER A 165 -12.06 9.20 6.22
CA SER A 165 -11.74 9.34 4.79
C SER A 165 -10.38 10.00 4.65
N LEU A 166 -9.44 9.33 3.98
CA LEU A 166 -8.10 9.87 3.72
C LEU A 166 -7.98 10.39 2.30
N TRP A 167 -8.46 9.60 1.32
CA TRP A 167 -8.33 9.99 -0.08
C TRP A 167 -9.26 9.23 -1.02
N VAL A 168 -10.03 9.95 -1.84
CA VAL A 168 -10.85 9.40 -2.94
C VAL A 168 -10.08 9.51 -4.25
N PHE A 169 -10.04 8.44 -5.03
CA PHE A 169 -9.40 8.41 -6.35
C PHE A 169 -10.26 7.72 -7.41
N ASN A 170 -10.09 8.15 -8.66
CA ASN A 170 -10.83 7.61 -9.80
C ASN A 170 -10.15 6.33 -10.32
N ASN A 171 -10.94 5.28 -10.54
CA ASN A 171 -10.47 3.99 -11.03
C ASN A 171 -9.89 4.06 -12.46
N ALA A 172 -10.20 5.12 -13.22
CA ALA A 172 -9.59 5.39 -14.52
C ALA A 172 -8.06 5.59 -14.46
N LEU A 173 -7.50 5.96 -13.30
CA LEU A 173 -6.05 6.03 -13.09
C LEU A 173 -5.38 4.65 -13.30
N LEU A 174 -6.12 3.59 -12.97
CA LEU A 174 -5.69 2.20 -13.05
C LEU A 174 -6.23 1.50 -14.30
N ALA A 175 -6.93 2.23 -15.19
CA ALA A 175 -7.46 1.67 -16.41
C ALA A 175 -6.40 1.72 -17.52
N GLY A 176 -5.94 0.53 -17.93
CA GLY A 176 -5.37 0.27 -19.24
C GLY A 176 -3.90 0.65 -19.45
N ASP A 177 -3.16 -0.29 -20.00
CA ASP A 177 -2.01 -0.14 -20.92
C ASP A 177 -2.09 -1.21 -22.04
N GLY A 178 -3.19 -1.97 -22.09
CA GLY A 178 -3.37 -3.15 -22.93
C GLY A 178 -2.70 -4.42 -22.37
N ALA A 179 -2.02 -4.36 -21.22
CA ALA A 179 -1.50 -5.55 -20.56
C ALA A 179 -2.66 -6.43 -20.06
N THR A 180 -2.45 -7.74 -20.11
CA THR A 180 -3.44 -8.76 -19.74
C THR A 180 -3.59 -8.94 -18.22
N THR A 181 -3.15 -7.96 -17.43
CA THR A 181 -3.22 -7.98 -15.96
C THR A 181 -4.46 -7.25 -15.45
N GLY A 182 -4.80 -7.50 -14.19
CA GLY A 182 -5.87 -6.81 -13.47
C GLY A 182 -5.35 -6.16 -12.19
N GLY A 183 -6.21 -5.39 -11.53
CA GLY A 183 -5.87 -4.71 -10.28
C GLY A 183 -5.44 -5.68 -9.17
N LEU A 184 -4.38 -5.30 -8.47
CA LEU A 184 -3.82 -5.97 -7.31
C LEU A 184 -3.94 -5.05 -6.10
N LEU A 185 -4.21 -5.64 -4.93
CA LEU A 185 -4.31 -4.93 -3.66
C LEU A 185 -3.25 -5.50 -2.72
N GLY A 186 -2.48 -4.64 -2.08
CA GLY A 186 -1.38 -5.12 -1.26
C GLY A 186 -0.60 -4.00 -0.62
N VAL A 187 0.58 -4.36 -0.12
CA VAL A 187 1.47 -3.44 0.57
C VAL A 187 2.88 -3.50 0.03
N TYR A 188 3.65 -2.47 0.32
CA TYR A 188 5.04 -2.34 -0.06
C TYR A 188 5.85 -1.67 1.06
N ALA A 189 7.16 -1.89 1.05
CA ALA A 189 8.12 -1.23 1.94
C ALA A 189 9.33 -0.77 1.13
N THR A 190 9.71 0.50 1.26
CA THR A 190 10.78 1.10 0.46
C THR A 190 11.52 2.21 1.20
N THR A 191 12.81 2.36 0.92
CA THR A 191 13.58 3.54 1.38
C THR A 191 13.48 4.72 0.42
N ASN A 192 12.71 4.60 -0.68
CA ASN A 192 12.60 5.62 -1.74
C ASN A 192 13.98 6.16 -2.18
N ASP A 193 14.86 5.24 -2.59
CA ASP A 193 16.25 5.52 -2.98
C ASP A 193 17.17 5.99 -1.84
N GLY A 194 16.68 5.95 -0.59
CA GLY A 194 17.45 6.21 0.61
C GLY A 194 18.54 5.15 0.86
N ASN A 195 19.60 5.58 1.53
CA ASN A 195 20.70 4.70 1.93
C ASN A 195 20.28 3.84 3.13
N GLY A 196 20.47 2.53 3.04
CA GLY A 196 20.20 1.59 4.13
C GLY A 196 18.98 0.71 3.86
N SER A 197 18.42 0.17 4.94
CA SER A 197 17.20 -0.64 4.93
C SER A 197 16.60 -0.63 6.32
N PHE A 198 15.28 -0.80 6.40
CA PHE A 198 14.53 -0.91 7.63
C PHE A 198 13.53 -2.07 7.54
N ASN A 199 12.97 -2.46 8.68
CA ASN A 199 11.93 -3.48 8.75
C ASN A 199 10.57 -2.82 9.02
N GLY A 200 9.66 -2.92 8.05
CA GLY A 200 8.25 -2.58 8.21
C GLY A 200 7.44 -3.79 8.69
N TYR A 201 6.36 -3.56 9.43
CA TYR A 201 5.50 -4.63 9.95
C TYR A 201 4.05 -4.40 9.55
N VAL A 202 3.46 -5.41 8.90
CA VAL A 202 2.08 -5.35 8.40
C VAL A 202 1.27 -6.54 8.90
N GLY A 203 0.24 -6.26 9.68
CA GLY A 203 -0.68 -7.25 10.26
C GLY A 203 -2.09 -7.20 9.66
N ARG A 204 -2.95 -8.09 10.18
CA ARG A 204 -4.42 -8.09 9.94
C ARG A 204 -4.85 -7.94 8.48
N TRP A 205 -4.22 -8.70 7.60
CA TRP A 205 -4.59 -8.79 6.20
C TRP A 205 -6.00 -9.37 6.04
N ARG A 206 -6.96 -8.57 5.58
CA ARG A 206 -8.33 -9.01 5.32
C ARG A 206 -8.80 -8.50 3.98
N TYR A 207 -9.44 -9.38 3.24
CA TYR A 207 -10.21 -9.02 2.06
C TYR A 207 -11.61 -9.57 2.24
N GLU A 208 -12.56 -8.66 2.28
CA GLU A 208 -13.98 -8.96 2.38
C GLU A 208 -14.64 -8.69 1.03
N PRO A 209 -15.11 -9.73 0.34
CA PRO A 209 -15.87 -9.54 -0.89
C PRO A 209 -17.28 -9.06 -0.54
N ILE A 210 -17.73 -7.96 -1.16
CA ILE A 210 -19.07 -7.41 -0.96
C ILE A 210 -19.98 -7.82 -2.13
N GLY A 211 -19.48 -7.67 -3.36
CA GLY A 211 -20.21 -8.10 -4.54
C GLY A 211 -19.61 -7.62 -5.85
N GLN A 212 -20.21 -8.07 -6.94
CA GLN A 212 -19.73 -7.84 -8.30
C GLN A 212 -20.75 -7.03 -9.10
N LYS A 213 -20.29 -5.99 -9.80
CA LYS A 213 -21.06 -5.35 -10.87
C LYS A 213 -20.86 -6.18 -12.13
N VAL A 214 -21.94 -6.71 -12.69
CA VAL A 214 -21.88 -7.56 -13.90
C VAL A 214 -22.54 -6.92 -15.13
N ASP A 215 -23.37 -5.90 -14.92
CA ASP A 215 -23.98 -5.07 -15.96
C ASP A 215 -24.45 -3.74 -15.35
N TYR A 216 -24.78 -2.72 -16.16
CA TYR A 216 -25.15 -1.35 -15.75
C TYR A 216 -26.18 -1.28 -14.60
N SER A 217 -27.14 -2.20 -14.56
CA SER A 217 -28.17 -2.26 -13.51
C SER A 217 -28.08 -3.51 -12.66
N VAL A 218 -27.09 -4.38 -12.87
CA VAL A 218 -27.01 -5.70 -12.24
C VAL A 218 -25.82 -5.77 -11.28
N PHE A 219 -26.15 -5.90 -10.00
CA PHE A 219 -25.22 -6.16 -8.91
C PHE A 219 -25.51 -7.54 -8.32
N VAL A 220 -24.45 -8.34 -8.14
CA VAL A 220 -24.52 -9.67 -7.52
C VAL A 220 -23.78 -9.60 -6.19
N PRO A 221 -24.48 -9.65 -5.03
CA PRO A 221 -23.82 -9.69 -3.73
C PRO A 221 -23.06 -11.00 -3.55
N THR A 222 -21.93 -10.95 -2.86
CA THR A 222 -21.19 -12.17 -2.51
C THR A 222 -21.96 -12.95 -1.44
N SER A 223 -22.30 -14.21 -1.70
CA SER A 223 -22.97 -15.04 -0.71
C SER A 223 -22.01 -15.47 0.39
N THR A 224 -22.23 -15.03 1.62
CA THR A 224 -21.55 -15.56 2.82
C THR A 224 -22.13 -16.93 3.19
N LYS A 225 -21.94 -17.95 2.35
CA LYS A 225 -22.00 -19.32 2.86
C LYS A 225 -20.69 -19.57 3.59
N ARG A 226 -20.68 -19.35 4.91
CA ARG A 226 -19.64 -19.94 5.79
C ARG A 226 -19.68 -21.45 5.53
N GLN A 227 -18.64 -21.99 4.92
CA GLN A 227 -18.31 -23.42 5.03
C GLN A 227 -17.50 -23.61 6.30
#